data_AF-A0A937TSQ2-F1
#
_entry.id   AF-A0A937TSQ2-F1
#
_cell.length_a   1.000
_cell.length_b   1.000
_cell.length_c   1.000
_cell.angle_alpha   90.00
_cell.angle_beta   90.00
_cell.angle_gamma   90.00
#
_symmetry.space_group_name_H-M   'P 1'
#
loop_
_entity.id
_entity.type
_entity.pdbx_description
1 polymer ?
#
loop_
_entity_poly.entity_id
_entity_poly.type
_entity_poly.pdbx_seq_one_letter_code
_entity_poly.pdbx_strand_id
1 'polypeptide(L)'
;MRKVIMIIFISSFIFLSCSCSPNKKSAITIGNIKITADEFESSFARSIFGKSPSLDNRQKFLRVFIDRKLILGEAQNSRYDRDPEFLEGVQSFWEQSLLKLTLNKKIKELSSEVNVGDQEVVEYYKANKQDFSDKDLAEVYGRIKLQLFKKKQRLALDEWVNSLKKKNKIEIDHKLLGLK
;
A
#
# COMPACT_ATOMS: atom_id res chain seq x y z
N MET A 1 2.71 -66.37 22.83
CA MET A 1 2.42 -66.33 21.37
C MET A 1 2.59 -64.87 20.94
N ARG A 2 3.73 -64.51 20.31
CA ARG A 2 3.88 -64.33 18.83
C ARG A 2 2.95 -63.19 18.34
N LYS A 3 3.37 -62.04 17.79
CA LYS A 3 4.56 -61.59 17.02
C LYS A 3 4.66 -60.05 17.18
N VAL A 4 5.80 -59.43 17.49
CA VAL A 4 6.87 -58.90 16.60
C VAL A 4 6.40 -57.85 15.58
N ILE A 5 6.78 -56.59 15.85
CA ILE A 5 7.51 -55.59 15.01
C ILE A 5 7.29 -55.64 13.49
N MET A 6 6.90 -54.48 12.91
CA MET A 6 7.27 -54.06 11.54
C MET A 6 7.17 -52.51 11.44
N ILE A 7 8.28 -51.76 11.63
CA ILE A 7 9.19 -51.21 10.59
C ILE A 7 8.51 -50.10 9.77
N ILE A 8 8.72 -48.81 10.11
CA ILE A 8 9.69 -47.87 9.50
C ILE A 8 9.81 -48.01 7.97
N PHE A 9 9.07 -47.19 7.23
CA PHE A 9 9.36 -46.72 5.87
C PHE A 9 8.37 -45.57 5.61
N ILE A 10 8.71 -44.31 5.88
CA ILE A 10 9.18 -43.30 4.91
C ILE A 10 9.96 -42.30 5.78
N SER A 11 11.27 -42.43 6.03
CA SER A 11 12.36 -42.31 5.07
C SER A 11 12.15 -41.17 4.08
N SER A 12 12.65 -40.00 4.45
CA SER A 12 13.28 -39.04 3.54
C SER A 12 12.39 -38.47 2.43
N PHE A 13 11.60 -37.45 2.80
CA PHE A 13 11.16 -36.42 1.85
C PHE A 13 11.34 -35.03 2.46
N ILE A 14 12.50 -34.80 3.09
CA ILE A 14 12.92 -33.46 3.53
C ILE A 14 14.38 -33.31 3.17
N PHE A 15 14.72 -33.29 1.88
CA PHE A 15 15.84 -32.52 1.34
C PHE A 15 15.63 -32.37 -0.17
N LEU A 16 16.02 -31.20 -0.67
CA LEU A 16 15.91 -30.73 -2.06
C LEU A 16 14.54 -30.16 -2.50
N SER A 17 14.14 -29.09 -1.80
CA SER A 17 13.66 -27.91 -2.53
C SER A 17 14.48 -26.70 -2.12
N CYS A 18 15.79 -26.78 -2.38
CA CYS A 18 16.53 -25.59 -2.73
C CYS A 18 16.13 -25.26 -4.16
N SER A 19 15.02 -24.53 -4.31
CA SER A 19 14.70 -23.87 -5.57
C SER A 19 15.71 -22.75 -5.77
N CYS A 20 16.93 -23.13 -6.16
CA CYS A 20 17.87 -22.21 -6.80
C CYS A 20 17.21 -21.82 -8.12
N SER A 21 16.49 -20.70 -8.09
CA SER A 21 16.02 -20.02 -9.29
C SER A 21 17.17 -19.86 -10.30
N PRO A 22 16.89 -19.89 -11.61
CA PRO A 22 17.91 -19.80 -12.65
C PRO A 22 18.83 -18.61 -12.35
N ASN A 23 20.11 -18.96 -12.19
CA ASN A 23 21.17 -18.13 -11.63
C ASN A 23 21.43 -16.92 -12.54
N LYS A 24 20.61 -15.85 -12.42
CA LYS A 24 20.88 -14.58 -13.09
C LYS A 24 22.27 -14.12 -12.63
N LYS A 25 23.18 -13.93 -13.59
CA LYS A 25 24.56 -13.52 -13.31
C LYS A 25 24.56 -12.23 -12.47
N SER A 26 25.19 -12.28 -11.31
CA SER A 26 25.39 -11.10 -10.47
C SER A 26 26.34 -10.12 -11.17
N ALA A 27 25.93 -8.85 -11.24
CA ALA A 27 26.76 -7.76 -11.74
C ALA A 27 27.57 -7.09 -10.62
N ILE A 28 27.06 -7.14 -9.39
CA ILE A 28 27.71 -6.60 -8.19
C ILE A 28 27.61 -7.65 -7.08
N THR A 29 28.70 -7.87 -6.36
CA THR A 29 28.77 -8.76 -5.19
C THR A 29 29.34 -7.99 -4.01
N ILE A 30 28.62 -7.95 -2.89
CA ILE A 30 29.00 -7.27 -1.65
C ILE A 30 28.87 -8.27 -0.51
N GLY A 31 29.97 -8.92 -0.12
CA GLY A 31 29.92 -10.06 0.79
C GLY A 31 28.97 -11.15 0.26
N ASN A 32 27.90 -11.42 1.00
CA ASN A 32 26.86 -12.40 0.60
C ASN A 32 25.74 -11.79 -0.27
N ILE A 33 25.69 -10.47 -0.42
CA ILE A 33 24.68 -9.79 -1.21
C ILE A 33 25.07 -9.87 -2.69
N LYS A 34 24.22 -10.50 -3.51
CA LYS A 34 24.36 -10.59 -4.95
C LYS A 34 23.30 -9.71 -5.62
N ILE A 35 23.72 -8.83 -6.51
CA ILE A 35 22.84 -7.87 -7.17
C ILE A 35 22.97 -8.07 -8.68
N THR A 36 21.83 -8.24 -9.35
CA THR A 36 21.76 -8.41 -10.80
C THR A 36 21.88 -7.07 -11.54
N ALA A 37 22.23 -7.11 -12.83
CA ALA A 37 22.24 -5.90 -13.65
C ALA A 37 20.85 -5.23 -13.69
N ASP A 38 19.78 -6.02 -13.78
CA ASP A 38 18.38 -5.55 -13.80
C ASP A 38 18.01 -4.79 -12.51
N GLU A 39 18.42 -5.31 -11.35
CA GLU A 39 18.18 -4.68 -10.05
C GLU A 39 18.93 -3.35 -9.92
N PHE A 40 20.18 -3.32 -10.37
CA PHE A 40 20.97 -2.09 -10.41
C PHE A 40 20.31 -1.07 -11.34
N GLU A 41 19.90 -1.48 -12.53
CA GLU A 41 19.27 -0.60 -13.53
C GLU A 41 17.95 -0.04 -13.02
N SER A 42 17.10 -0.89 -12.44
CA SER A 42 15.83 -0.48 -11.85
C SER A 42 16.02 0.50 -10.70
N SER A 43 17.11 0.38 -9.95
CA SER A 43 17.45 1.30 -8.87
C SER A 43 18.04 2.61 -9.39
N PHE A 44 18.88 2.54 -10.43
CA PHE A 44 19.45 3.70 -11.11
C PHE A 44 18.36 4.57 -11.74
N ALA A 45 17.46 3.97 -12.51
CA ALA A 45 16.36 4.65 -13.20
C ALA A 45 15.42 5.42 -12.25
N ARG A 46 15.21 4.90 -11.03
CA ARG A 46 14.38 5.54 -9.99
C ARG A 46 15.14 6.58 -9.15
N SER A 47 16.47 6.66 -9.30
CA SER A 47 17.30 7.59 -8.54
C SER A 47 17.34 8.98 -9.18
N ILE A 48 17.84 9.97 -8.43
CA ILE A 48 18.10 11.31 -8.97
C ILE A 48 19.09 11.29 -10.15
N PHE A 49 20.02 10.33 -10.17
CA PHE A 49 21.02 10.17 -11.22
C PHE A 49 20.42 9.60 -12.52
N GLY A 50 19.36 8.80 -12.40
CA GLY A 50 18.63 8.25 -13.54
C GLY A 50 17.87 9.30 -14.36
N LYS A 51 17.62 10.50 -13.80
CA LYS A 51 16.97 11.61 -14.51
C LYS A 51 17.86 12.24 -15.59
N SER A 52 19.18 12.10 -15.48
CA SER A 52 20.16 12.57 -16.47
C SER A 52 21.22 11.50 -16.68
N PRO A 53 20.93 10.47 -17.49
CA PRO A 53 21.84 9.34 -17.65
C PRO A 53 23.16 9.75 -18.32
N SER A 54 24.27 9.49 -17.64
CA SER A 54 25.63 9.61 -18.17
C SER A 54 26.53 8.56 -17.51
N LEU A 55 27.70 8.29 -18.10
CA LEU A 55 28.67 7.38 -17.49
C LEU A 55 29.11 7.87 -16.10
N ASP A 56 29.36 9.18 -15.95
CA ASP A 56 29.71 9.79 -14.67
C ASP A 56 28.57 9.66 -13.63
N ASN A 57 27.32 9.94 -14.00
CA ASN A 57 26.18 9.78 -13.10
C ASN A 57 25.94 8.32 -12.73
N ARG A 58 26.17 7.37 -13.65
CA ARG A 58 26.11 5.94 -13.36
C ARG A 58 27.20 5.52 -12.37
N GLN A 59 28.43 6.03 -12.52
CA GLN A 59 29.53 5.76 -11.58
C GLN A 59 29.29 6.39 -10.19
N LYS A 60 28.75 7.62 -10.14
CA LYS A 60 28.34 8.27 -8.89
C LYS A 60 27.24 7.47 -8.20
N PHE A 61 26.21 7.06 -8.92
CA PHE A 61 25.15 6.21 -8.37
C PHE A 61 25.69 4.87 -7.88
N LEU A 62 26.59 4.22 -8.61
CA LEU A 62 27.18 2.93 -8.20
C LEU A 62 27.84 3.02 -6.82
N ARG A 63 28.63 4.07 -6.56
CA ARG A 63 29.26 4.30 -5.25
C ARG A 63 28.22 4.44 -4.15
N VAL A 64 27.27 5.37 -4.31
CA VAL A 64 26.19 5.60 -3.33
C VAL A 64 25.33 4.34 -3.12
N PHE A 65 25.09 3.56 -4.17
CA PHE A 65 24.33 2.32 -4.11
C PHE A 65 25.06 1.25 -3.28
N ILE A 66 26.37 1.08 -3.47
CA ILE A 66 27.19 0.16 -2.68
C ILE A 66 27.24 0.61 -1.22
N ASP A 67 27.50 1.89 -0.94
CA ASP A 67 27.56 2.43 0.42
C ASP A 67 26.26 2.18 1.18
N ARG A 68 25.10 2.44 0.53
CA ARG A 68 23.79 2.13 1.11
C ARG A 68 23.61 0.65 1.42
N LYS A 69 24.07 -0.25 0.56
CA LYS A 69 23.96 -1.70 0.77
C LYS A 69 24.82 -2.16 1.94
N LEU A 70 26.02 -1.62 2.11
CA LEU A 70 26.88 -1.89 3.25
C LEU A 70 26.23 -1.42 4.56
N ILE A 71 25.72 -0.19 4.61
CA ILE A 71 25.04 0.35 5.80
C ILE A 71 23.82 -0.49 6.17
N LEU A 72 22.99 -0.88 5.18
CA LEU A 72 21.83 -1.74 5.44
C LEU A 72 22.23 -3.14 5.92
N GLY A 73 23.32 -3.70 5.39
CA GLY A 73 23.87 -4.97 5.87
C GLY A 73 24.33 -4.87 7.33
N GLU A 74 24.99 -3.77 7.71
CA GLU A 74 25.39 -3.52 9.09
C GLU A 74 24.19 -3.36 10.02
N ALA A 75 23.15 -2.66 9.58
CA ALA A 75 21.89 -2.53 10.34
C ALA A 75 21.25 -3.90 10.61
N GLN A 76 21.30 -4.83 9.65
CA GLN A 76 20.81 -6.21 9.84
C GLN A 76 21.70 -7.03 10.78
N ASN A 77 23.03 -6.90 10.66
CA ASN A 77 23.97 -7.57 11.56
C ASN A 77 23.78 -7.09 13.01
N SER A 78 23.53 -5.79 13.18
CA SER A 78 23.20 -5.13 14.44
C SER A 78 21.75 -5.36 14.90
N ARG A 79 20.94 -6.11 14.11
CA ARG A 79 19.52 -6.43 14.39
C ARG A 79 18.60 -5.23 14.55
N TYR A 80 18.94 -4.09 13.95
CA TYR A 80 18.06 -2.91 13.92
C TYR A 80 16.78 -3.17 13.11
N ASP A 81 16.78 -4.17 12.23
CA ASP A 81 15.59 -4.66 11.55
C ASP A 81 14.59 -5.38 12.48
N ARG A 82 14.97 -5.65 13.73
CA ARG A 82 14.13 -6.25 14.78
C ARG A 82 13.85 -5.30 15.94
N ASP A 83 14.36 -4.08 15.85
CA ASP A 83 14.12 -3.06 16.86
C ASP A 83 12.60 -2.77 16.95
N PRO A 84 12.00 -2.75 18.15
CA PRO A 84 10.56 -2.53 18.30
C PRO A 84 10.07 -1.20 17.71
N GLU A 85 10.85 -0.12 17.84
CA GLU A 85 10.48 1.20 17.31
C GLU A 85 10.49 1.18 15.77
N PHE A 86 11.51 0.54 15.18
CA PHE A 86 11.55 0.34 13.73
C PHE A 86 10.36 -0.50 13.23
N LEU A 87 10.06 -1.62 13.90
CA LEU A 87 8.97 -2.51 13.51
C LEU A 87 7.60 -1.83 13.64
N GLU A 88 7.38 -1.06 14.70
CA GLU A 88 6.17 -0.25 14.87
C GLU A 88 6.03 0.80 13.76
N GLY A 89 7.13 1.44 13.36
CA GLY A 89 7.17 2.34 12.22
C GLY A 89 6.80 1.65 10.91
N VAL A 90 7.33 0.46 10.66
CA VAL A 90 7.00 -0.37 9.47
C VAL A 90 5.53 -0.76 9.47
N GLN A 91 5.01 -1.24 10.61
CA GLN A 91 3.61 -1.61 10.75
C GLN A 91 2.70 -0.41 10.49
N SER A 92 2.98 0.73 11.13
CA SER A 92 2.21 1.97 10.97
C SER A 92 2.20 2.45 9.52
N PHE A 93 3.35 2.41 8.83
CA PHE A 93 3.42 2.76 7.42
C PHE A 93 2.62 1.80 6.53
N TRP A 94 2.69 0.49 6.82
CA TRP A 94 1.95 -0.53 6.11
C TRP A 94 0.43 -0.35 6.27
N GLU A 95 -0.05 -0.16 7.50
CA GLU A 95 -1.48 0.06 7.80
C GLU A 95 -2.02 1.28 7.07
N GLN A 96 -1.33 2.42 7.15
CA GLN A 96 -1.72 3.66 6.46
C GLN A 96 -1.72 3.50 4.94
N SER A 97 -0.70 2.85 4.38
CA SER A 97 -0.59 2.62 2.95
C SER A 97 -1.69 1.70 2.43
N LEU A 98 -1.99 0.63 3.17
CA LEU A 98 -3.04 -0.32 2.82
C LEU A 98 -4.43 0.30 2.95
N LEU A 99 -4.68 1.08 4.01
CA LEU A 99 -5.92 1.82 4.19
C LEU A 99 -6.15 2.78 3.01
N LYS A 100 -5.14 3.60 2.67
CA LYS A 100 -5.21 4.54 1.53
C LYS A 100 -5.46 3.82 0.21
N LEU A 101 -4.74 2.73 -0.07
CA LEU A 101 -4.93 1.94 -1.27
C LEU A 101 -6.37 1.39 -1.35
N THR A 102 -6.87 0.86 -0.24
CA THR A 102 -8.20 0.23 -0.15
C THR A 102 -9.30 1.26 -0.35
N LEU A 103 -9.23 2.41 0.33
CA LEU A 103 -10.19 3.50 0.15
C LEU A 103 -10.20 4.01 -1.28
N ASN A 104 -9.04 4.23 -1.90
CA ASN A 104 -8.96 4.68 -3.29
C ASN A 104 -9.59 3.69 -4.26
N LYS A 105 -9.31 2.39 -4.09
CA LYS A 105 -9.94 1.33 -4.89
C LYS A 105 -11.45 1.30 -4.71
N LYS A 106 -11.92 1.38 -3.46
CA LYS A 106 -13.34 1.30 -3.16
C LYS A 106 -14.12 2.53 -3.64
N ILE A 107 -13.56 3.72 -3.49
CA ILE A 107 -14.13 4.95 -4.06
C ILE A 107 -14.25 4.79 -5.57
N LYS A 108 -13.21 4.33 -6.26
CA LYS A 108 -13.25 4.13 -7.71
C LYS A 108 -14.35 3.15 -8.13
N GLU A 109 -14.48 2.03 -7.42
CA GLU A 109 -15.52 1.02 -7.64
C GLU A 109 -16.93 1.58 -7.43
N LEU A 110 -17.17 2.27 -6.30
CA LEU A 110 -18.48 2.85 -5.99
C LEU A 110 -18.84 4.02 -6.92
N SER A 111 -17.84 4.74 -7.43
CA SER A 111 -18.05 5.91 -8.29
C SER A 111 -18.69 5.57 -9.64
N SER A 112 -18.51 4.34 -10.15
CA SER A 112 -19.16 3.94 -11.41
C SER A 112 -20.68 3.80 -11.27
N GLU A 113 -21.19 3.70 -10.05
CA GLU A 113 -22.62 3.56 -9.75
C GLU A 113 -23.27 4.91 -9.37
N VAL A 114 -22.46 5.95 -9.15
CA VAL A 114 -22.94 7.28 -8.72
C VAL A 114 -23.24 8.15 -9.94
N ASN A 115 -24.50 8.58 -10.06
CA ASN A 115 -24.93 9.58 -11.04
C ASN A 115 -25.60 10.78 -10.35
N VAL A 116 -25.37 11.99 -10.87
CA VAL A 116 -26.04 13.23 -10.46
C VAL A 116 -26.87 13.73 -11.64
N GLY A 117 -28.19 13.67 -11.49
CA GLY A 117 -29.13 14.14 -12.50
C GLY A 117 -29.24 15.66 -12.51
N ASP A 118 -29.63 16.23 -13.65
CA ASP A 118 -29.77 17.68 -13.80
C ASP A 118 -30.85 18.25 -12.88
N GLN A 119 -31.94 17.51 -12.69
CA GLN A 119 -33.00 17.88 -11.77
C GLN A 119 -32.50 18.01 -10.33
N GLU A 120 -31.60 17.13 -9.89
CA GLU A 120 -31.01 17.18 -8.55
C GLU A 120 -30.16 18.45 -8.35
N VAL A 121 -29.44 18.88 -9.40
CA VAL A 121 -28.66 20.12 -9.41
C VAL A 121 -29.58 21.34 -9.30
N VAL A 122 -30.69 21.34 -10.05
CA VAL A 122 -31.71 22.40 -10.00
C VAL A 122 -32.36 22.48 -8.62
N GLU A 123 -32.74 21.34 -8.05
CA GLU A 123 -33.35 21.27 -6.71
C GLU A 123 -32.38 21.73 -5.63
N TYR A 124 -31.12 21.30 -5.70
CA TYR A 124 -30.09 21.75 -4.77
C TYR A 124 -29.86 23.26 -4.86
N TYR A 125 -29.79 23.82 -6.07
CA TYR A 125 -29.66 25.26 -6.28
C TYR A 125 -30.83 26.05 -5.67
N LYS A 126 -32.07 25.60 -5.90
CA LYS A 126 -33.26 26.25 -5.35
C LYS A 126 -33.30 26.19 -3.82
N ALA A 127 -32.97 25.05 -3.23
CA ALA A 127 -32.99 24.84 -1.78
C ALA A 127 -31.87 25.60 -1.04
N ASN A 128 -30.78 25.94 -1.74
CA ASN A 128 -29.61 26.62 -1.16
C ASN A 128 -29.34 27.96 -1.86
N LYS A 129 -30.38 28.63 -2.38
CA LYS A 129 -30.23 29.84 -3.20
C LYS A 129 -29.44 30.95 -2.49
N GLN A 130 -29.60 31.08 -1.17
CA GLN A 130 -28.83 32.02 -0.35
C GLN A 130 -27.31 31.79 -0.38
N ASP A 131 -26.85 30.55 -0.61
CA ASP A 131 -25.42 30.20 -0.63
C ASP A 131 -24.72 30.62 -1.93
N PHE A 132 -25.50 30.99 -2.95
CA PHE A 132 -24.99 31.35 -4.28
C PHE A 132 -25.04 32.85 -4.58
N SER A 133 -25.47 33.66 -3.60
CA SER A 133 -25.61 35.12 -3.76
C SER A 133 -26.44 35.44 -5.03
N ASP A 134 -26.00 36.40 -5.83
CA ASP A 134 -26.70 36.83 -7.05
C ASP A 134 -26.43 35.93 -8.27
N LYS A 135 -25.62 34.88 -8.15
CA LYS A 135 -25.26 34.02 -9.29
C LYS A 135 -26.44 33.21 -9.79
N ASP A 136 -26.55 33.09 -11.10
CA ASP A 136 -27.55 32.25 -11.74
C ASP A 136 -27.17 30.76 -11.66
N LEU A 137 -28.10 29.88 -12.03
CA LEU A 137 -27.86 28.43 -12.01
C LEU A 137 -26.74 28.03 -12.96
N ALA A 138 -26.64 28.64 -14.14
CA ALA A 138 -25.67 28.24 -15.17
C ALA A 138 -24.24 28.51 -14.68
N GLU A 139 -24.01 29.61 -13.98
CA GLU A 139 -22.72 29.99 -13.38
C GLU A 139 -22.23 29.00 -12.31
N VAL A 140 -23.15 28.36 -11.57
CA VAL A 140 -22.80 27.46 -10.46
C VAL A 140 -23.11 25.99 -10.72
N TYR A 141 -23.77 25.65 -11.83
CA TYR A 141 -24.23 24.30 -12.15
C TYR A 141 -23.11 23.26 -12.04
N GLY A 142 -21.95 23.50 -12.67
CA GLY A 142 -20.82 22.57 -12.65
C GLY A 142 -20.25 22.35 -11.25
N ARG A 143 -20.22 23.41 -10.43
CA ARG A 143 -19.79 23.33 -9.03
C ARG A 143 -20.76 22.51 -8.19
N ILE A 144 -22.06 22.77 -8.34
CA ILE A 144 -23.11 22.03 -7.63
C ILE A 144 -23.06 20.55 -8.02
N LYS A 145 -22.98 20.26 -9.32
CA LYS A 145 -22.90 18.87 -9.82
C LYS A 145 -21.70 18.13 -9.24
N LEU A 146 -20.52 18.76 -9.23
CA LEU A 146 -19.33 18.19 -8.61
C LEU A 146 -19.50 17.97 -7.09
N GLN A 147 -20.13 18.91 -6.39
CA GLN A 147 -20.37 18.80 -4.96
C GLN A 147 -21.34 17.68 -4.62
N LEU A 148 -22.46 17.58 -5.33
CA LEU A 148 -23.44 16.50 -5.19
C LEU A 148 -22.80 15.14 -5.50
N PHE A 149 -21.98 15.07 -6.55
CA PHE A 149 -21.26 13.85 -6.91
C PHE A 149 -20.33 13.40 -5.77
N LYS A 150 -19.51 14.30 -5.22
CA LYS A 150 -18.65 14.02 -4.06
C LYS A 150 -19.46 13.63 -2.83
N LYS A 151 -20.60 14.28 -2.59
CA LYS A 151 -21.51 13.95 -1.49
C LYS A 151 -22.04 12.52 -1.62
N LYS A 152 -22.53 12.14 -2.80
CA LYS A 152 -23.01 10.78 -3.08
C LYS A 152 -21.90 9.73 -2.98
N GLN A 153 -20.69 10.01 -3.49
CA GLN A 153 -19.53 9.13 -3.29
C GLN A 153 -19.24 8.89 -1.81
N ARG A 154 -19.28 9.95 -0.99
CA ARG A 154 -19.06 9.84 0.46
C ARG A 154 -20.15 8.99 1.12
N LEU A 155 -21.41 9.21 0.76
CA LEU A 155 -22.54 8.41 1.28
C LEU A 155 -22.39 6.93 0.95
N ALA A 156 -22.08 6.58 -0.31
CA ALA A 156 -21.85 5.19 -0.70
C ALA A 156 -20.67 4.57 0.06
N LEU A 157 -19.60 5.33 0.30
CA LEU A 157 -18.47 4.88 1.10
C LEU A 157 -18.87 4.65 2.57
N ASP A 158 -19.63 5.58 3.16
CA ASP A 158 -20.12 5.47 4.54
C ASP A 158 -21.05 4.27 4.71
N GLU A 159 -21.93 4.01 3.73
CA GLU A 159 -22.78 2.81 3.68
C GLU A 159 -21.95 1.54 3.64
N TRP A 160 -20.91 1.50 2.81
CA TRP A 160 -19.97 0.38 2.78
C TRP A 160 -19.28 0.19 4.13
N VAL A 161 -18.72 1.24 4.74
CA VAL A 161 -18.10 1.15 6.07
C VAL A 161 -19.10 0.66 7.12
N ASN A 162 -20.35 1.13 7.07
CA ASN A 162 -21.40 0.66 7.97
C ASN A 162 -21.76 -0.81 7.74
N SER A 163 -21.73 -1.28 6.48
CA SER A 163 -21.89 -2.72 6.18
C SER A 163 -20.76 -3.55 6.79
N LEU A 164 -19.52 -3.05 6.79
CA LEU A 164 -18.38 -3.71 7.44
C LEU A 164 -18.62 -3.76 8.96
N LYS A 165 -19.06 -2.66 9.57
CA LYS A 165 -19.39 -2.64 11.00
C LYS A 165 -20.46 -3.67 11.36
N LYS A 166 -21.53 -3.79 10.56
CA LYS A 166 -22.61 -4.75 10.79
C LYS A 166 -22.17 -6.20 10.61
N LYS A 167 -21.25 -6.47 9.69
CA LYS A 167 -20.74 -7.82 9.41
C LYS A 167 -19.81 -8.35 10.51
N ASN A 168 -19.21 -7.45 11.29
CA ASN A 168 -18.22 -7.81 12.30
C ASN A 168 -18.77 -7.62 13.71
N LYS A 169 -18.41 -8.53 14.62
CA LYS A 169 -18.68 -8.35 16.04
C LYS A 169 -17.78 -7.24 16.57
N ILE A 170 -18.37 -6.18 17.12
CA ILE A 170 -17.66 -5.04 17.71
C ILE A 170 -18.02 -4.97 19.20
N GLU A 171 -17.02 -5.18 20.06
CA GLU A 171 -17.14 -5.01 21.51
C GLU A 171 -16.25 -3.84 21.94
N ILE A 172 -16.80 -2.90 22.71
CA ILE A 172 -16.10 -1.67 23.11
C ILE A 172 -16.18 -1.49 24.62
N ASP A 173 -15.05 -1.66 25.30
CA ASP A 173 -14.91 -1.25 26.70
C ASP A 173 -14.58 0.24 26.78
N HIS A 174 -15.62 1.06 26.95
CA HIS A 174 -15.47 2.51 27.01
C HIS A 174 -14.70 2.98 28.24
N LYS A 175 -14.68 2.19 29.34
CA LYS A 175 -13.99 2.58 30.56
C LYS A 175 -12.48 2.43 30.39
N LEU A 176 -12.02 1.31 29.81
CA LEU A 176 -10.60 1.10 29.51
C LEU A 176 -10.05 2.10 28.48
N LEU A 177 -10.91 2.61 27.61
CA LEU A 177 -10.56 3.64 26.64
C LEU A 177 -10.65 5.08 27.20
N GLY A 178 -11.04 5.27 28.47
CA GLY A 178 -11.20 6.60 29.06
C GLY A 178 -12.34 7.42 28.44
N LEU A 179 -13.34 6.75 27.87
CA LEU A 179 -14.49 7.34 27.16
C LEU A 179 -15.75 7.47 28.05
N LYS A 180 -15.61 7.43 29.38
CA LYS A 180 -16.68 7.62 30.37
C LYS A 180 -16.17 8.30 31.64
#